data_AF-A0A6M0K1N1-F1
#
_entry.id   AF-A0A6M0K1N1-F1
#
_cell.length_a   1.000
_cell.length_b   1.000
_cell.length_c   1.000
_cell.angle_alpha   90.00
_cell.angle_beta   90.00
_cell.angle_gamma   90.00
#
_symmetry.space_group_name_H-M   'P 1'
#
loop_
_entity.id
_entity.type
_entity.pdbx_description
1 polymer ?
#
loop_
_entity_poly.entity_id
_entity_poly.type
_entity_poly.pdbx_seq_one_letter_code
_entity_poly.pdbx_strand_id
1 'polypeptide(L)' 'MGRLTPESSRRASTAVGVWAYTAERYAMTRGCTLTERPTELEGSGQGWEQHLVFCQDGSHMRVQCRYGDCTAHH' A
#
# COMPACT_ATOMS: atom_id res chain seq x y z
N MET A 1 -36.38 8.20 18.80
CA MET A 1 -35.77 8.33 17.46
C MET A 1 -34.27 8.63 17.62
N GLY A 2 -33.46 7.62 17.97
CA GLY A 2 -32.01 7.77 18.12
C GLY A 2 -31.32 7.46 16.81
N ARG A 3 -30.60 8.43 16.23
CA ARG A 3 -29.76 8.24 15.05
C ARG A 3 -28.52 7.46 15.47
N LEU A 4 -28.54 6.14 15.27
CA LEU A 4 -27.31 5.35 15.26
C LEU A 4 -26.58 5.69 13.96
N THR A 5 -25.76 6.73 14.01
CA THR A 5 -24.67 6.89 13.04
C THR A 5 -23.83 5.62 13.14
N PRO A 6 -23.62 4.88 12.03
CA PRO A 6 -22.50 3.96 12.00
C PRO A 6 -21.26 4.85 11.97
N GLU A 7 -20.76 5.25 13.13
CA GLU A 7 -19.34 5.43 13.35
C GLU A 7 -18.71 4.05 13.11
N SER A 8 -18.63 3.72 11.82
CA SER A 8 -17.83 2.64 11.30
C SER A 8 -16.45 2.94 11.85
N SER A 9 -16.10 2.20 12.90
CA SER A 9 -14.80 2.15 13.54
C SER A 9 -13.79 1.70 12.51
N ARG A 10 -13.50 2.59 11.55
CA ARG A 10 -12.39 2.48 10.63
C ARG A 10 -11.21 2.76 11.53
N ARG A 11 -10.79 1.69 12.24
CA ARG A 11 -9.47 1.60 12.83
C ARG A 11 -8.56 2.21 11.78
N ALA A 12 -8.01 3.37 12.09
CA ALA A 12 -6.83 3.87 11.41
C ALA A 12 -5.69 2.94 11.84
N SER A 13 -5.81 1.64 11.52
CA SER A 13 -4.68 0.83 11.19
C SER A 13 -4.03 1.64 10.09
N THR A 14 -2.86 2.20 10.36
CA THR A 14 -1.95 2.77 9.35
C THR A 14 -2.18 1.98 8.08
N ALA A 15 -2.80 2.59 7.06
CA ALA A 15 -3.55 1.85 6.05
C ALA A 15 -2.59 1.09 5.14
N VAL A 16 -2.09 -0.04 5.63
CA VAL A 16 -1.40 -1.06 4.86
C VAL A 16 -2.49 -1.63 3.97
N GLY A 17 -2.66 -1.02 2.80
CA GLY A 17 -3.69 -1.40 1.83
C GLY A 17 -3.62 -2.90 1.55
N VAL A 18 -4.70 -3.47 0.98
CA VAL A 18 -4.84 -4.93 0.82
C VAL A 18 -3.67 -5.54 0.03
N TRP A 19 -3.02 -4.72 -0.79
CA TRP A 19 -1.93 -5.10 -1.69
C TRP A 19 -0.56 -4.71 -1.19
N ALA A 20 -0.41 -4.22 0.03
CA ALA A 20 0.88 -3.78 0.57
C ALA A 20 1.92 -4.91 0.55
N TYR A 21 1.54 -6.12 1.02
CA TYR A 21 2.40 -7.30 0.95
C TYR A 21 2.80 -7.66 -0.49
N THR A 22 1.86 -7.53 -1.43
CA THR A 22 2.11 -7.80 -2.85
C THR A 22 3.05 -6.74 -3.45
N ALA A 23 2.88 -5.47 -3.07
CA ALA A 23 3.74 -4.37 -3.47
C ALA A 23 5.17 -4.54 -2.95
N GLU A 24 5.31 -4.94 -1.68
CA GLU A 24 6.58 -5.27 -1.04
C GLU A 24 7.30 -6.41 -1.76
N ARG A 25 6.59 -7.52 -2.00
CA ARG A 25 7.16 -8.64 -2.77
C ARG A 25 7.53 -8.25 -4.19
N TYR A 26 6.71 -7.42 -4.85
CA TYR A 26 7.01 -6.95 -6.20
C TYR A 26 8.29 -6.08 -6.21
N ALA A 27 8.46 -5.21 -5.22
CA ALA A 27 9.69 -4.44 -5.09
C ALA A 27 10.89 -5.37 -4.86
N MET A 28 10.76 -6.38 -3.99
CA MET A 28 11.80 -7.39 -3.76
C MET A 28 12.18 -8.15 -5.04
N THR A 29 11.22 -8.54 -5.88
CA THR A 29 11.53 -9.21 -7.16
C THR A 29 12.20 -8.28 -8.18
N ARG A 30 12.04 -6.96 -8.02
CA ARG A 30 12.75 -5.94 -8.80
C ARG A 30 14.14 -5.58 -8.24
N GLY A 31 14.57 -6.22 -7.15
CA GLY A 31 15.86 -5.97 -6.51
C GLY A 31 15.84 -4.90 -5.42
N CYS A 32 14.65 -4.44 -5.00
CA CYS A 32 14.52 -3.55 -3.83
C CYS A 32 14.52 -4.38 -2.55
N THR A 33 15.56 -4.23 -1.73
CA THR A 33 15.54 -4.79 -0.38
C THR A 33 14.68 -3.91 0.52
N LEU A 34 13.60 -4.47 1.07
CA LEU A 34 12.73 -3.73 2.00
C LEU A 34 13.51 -3.27 3.22
N THR A 35 13.26 -2.03 3.64
CA THR A 35 13.75 -1.53 4.92
C THR A 35 12.80 -1.92 6.06
N GLU A 36 13.18 -1.60 7.30
CA GLU A 36 12.31 -1.73 8.48
C GLU A 36 11.10 -0.77 8.41
N ARG A 37 11.12 0.17 7.47
CA ARG A 37 10.03 1.09 7.23
C ARG A 37 8.92 0.39 6.44
N PRO A 38 7.68 0.37 6.98
CA PRO A 38 6.56 -0.28 6.30
C PRO A 38 6.22 0.45 5.00
N THR A 39 5.63 -0.28 4.07
CA THR A 39 5.01 0.33 2.89
C THR A 39 3.95 1.36 3.27
N GLU A 40 4.05 2.54 2.66
CA GLU A 40 3.06 3.61 2.86
C GLU A 40 2.03 3.56 1.73
N LEU A 41 0.74 3.69 2.05
CA LEU A 41 -0.31 3.84 1.05
C LEU A 41 -0.42 5.31 0.65
N GLU A 42 0.18 5.67 -0.48
CA GLU A 42 0.10 7.03 -1.05
C GLU A 42 -1.32 7.38 -1.51
N GLY A 43 -2.06 6.38 -2.00
CA GLY A 43 -3.40 6.61 -2.51
C GLY A 43 -4.16 5.32 -2.72
N SER A 44 -5.48 5.40 -2.66
CA SER A 44 -6.36 4.30 -3.04
C SER A 44 -7.63 4.83 -3.68
N GLY A 45 -8.22 4.03 -4.54
CA GLY A 45 -9.48 4.32 -5.20
C GLY A 45 -10.26 3.04 -5.49
N GLN A 46 -11.35 3.16 -6.24
CA GLN A 46 -12.20 2.01 -6.56
C GLN A 46 -11.45 1.05 -7.51
N GLY A 47 -10.97 -0.05 -6.94
CA GLY A 47 -10.26 -1.10 -7.66
C GLY A 47 -8.76 -0.86 -7.86
N TRP A 48 -8.17 0.21 -7.29
CA TRP A 48 -6.74 0.47 -7.34
C TRP A 48 -6.18 0.97 -6.00
N GLU A 49 -4.94 0.61 -5.69
CA GLU A 49 -4.19 1.03 -4.50
C GLU A 49 -2.76 1.35 -4.92
N GLN A 50 -2.20 2.45 -4.42
CA GLN A 50 -0.85 2.89 -4.70
C GLN A 50 -0.04 2.86 -3.41
N HIS A 51 0.98 2.04 -3.42
CA HIS A 51 1.91 1.80 -2.33
C HIS A 51 3.26 2.41 -2.66
N LEU A 52 3.88 3.06 -1.67
CA LEU A 52 5.25 3.52 -1.68
C LEU A 52 6.08 2.55 -0.86
N VAL A 53 6.95 1.80 -1.53
CA VAL A 53 7.88 0.87 -0.93
C VAL A 53 9.20 1.57 -0.72
N PHE A 54 9.73 1.54 0.51
CA PHE A 54 11.05 2.08 0.81
C PHE A 54 12.09 0.98 0.69
N CYS A 55 13.16 1.25 -0.06
CA CYS A 55 14.28 0.35 -0.23
C CYS A 55 15.42 0.73 0.71
N GLN A 56 16.25 -0.24 1.10
CA GLN A 56 17.40 0.00 1.98
C GLN A 56 18.47 0.91 1.35
N ASP A 57 18.55 1.00 0.03
CA ASP A 57 19.51 1.89 -0.64
C ASP A 57 19.12 3.38 -0.54
N GLY A 58 17.94 3.68 0.02
CA GLY A 58 17.38 5.02 0.10
C GLY A 58 16.45 5.36 -1.06
N SER A 59 16.41 4.52 -2.11
CA SER A 59 15.40 4.61 -3.16
C SER A 59 14.01 4.22 -2.64
N HIS A 60 12.99 4.64 -3.37
CA HIS A 60 11.62 4.25 -3.13
C HIS A 60 10.95 3.82 -4.44
N MET A 61 10.11 2.80 -4.36
CA MET A 61 9.39 2.27 -5.50
C MET A 61 7.89 2.50 -5.31
N ARG A 62 7.26 3.20 -6.25
CA ARG A 62 5.80 3.28 -6.30
C ARG A 62 5.25 2.07 -7.00
N VAL A 63 4.45 1.30 -6.28
CA VAL A 63 3.72 0.16 -6.82
C VAL A 63 2.24 0.49 -6.82
N GLN A 64 1.65 0.50 -8.00
CA GLN A 64 0.20 0.60 -8.15
C GLN A 64 -0.37 -0.80 -8.38
N CYS A 65 -1.28 -1.22 -7.52
CA CYS A 65 -2.00 -2.46 -7.63
C CYS A 65 -3.44 -2.18 -8.05
N ARG A 66 -3.91 -2.83 -9.12
CA ARG A 66 -5.25 -2.65 -9.67
C ARG A 66 -5.87 -3.99 -10.04
N TYR A 67 -7.03 -4.31 -9.45
CA TYR A 67 -7.83 -5.52 -9.75
C TYR A 67 -7.11 -6.89 -9.74
N GLY A 68 -5.92 -7.06 -9.15
CA GLY A 68 -5.12 -8.26 -9.39
C GLY A 68 -3.67 -7.99 -9.72
N ASP A 69 -3.44 -6.87 -10.39
CA ASP A 69 -2.21 -6.62 -11.12
C ASP A 69 -1.45 -5.49 -10.45
N CYS A 70 -0.24 -5.79 -9.98
CA CYS A 70 0.65 -4.80 -9.40
C CYS A 70 1.74 -4.43 -10.39
N THR A 71 1.84 -3.15 -10.70
CA THR A 71 2.88 -2.59 -11.57
C THR A 71 3.68 -1.55 -10.79
N ALA A 72 5.00 -1.53 -10.95
CA ALA A 72 5.79 -0.41 -10.46
C ALA A 72 5.91 0.65 -11.55
N HIS A 73 5.66 1.90 -11.17
CA HIS A 73 6.00 3.07 -11.97
C HIS A 73 7.37 3.57 -11.50
N HIS A 74 8.31 3.62 -12.44
CA HIS A 74 9.67 4.13 -12.29
C HIS A 74 9.73 5.60 -12.75
#